data_AF-A0A1C6CZY4-F1
#
_entry.id   AF-A0A1C6CZY4-F1
#
_cell.length_a   1.000
_cell.length_b   1.000
_cell.length_c   1.000
_cell.angle_alpha   90.00
_cell.angle_beta   90.00
_cell.angle_gamma   90.00
#
_symmetry.space_group_name_H-M   'P 1'
#
loop_
_entity.id
_entity.type
_entity.pdbx_description
1 polymer ?
#
loop_
_entity_poly.entity_id
_entity_poly.type
_entity_poly.pdbx_seq_one_letter_code
_entity_poly.pdbx_strand_id
1 'polypeptide(L)'
;MTKKQAIAIITKCAKQYQQYLEHNQVVFVYRDEYNHSHHTVVKFHSHNFLHFTGVVPRTGLNANGFYRAALNSRLSENDFSFKNNHTTELKLQVLSTIMSIDTKARMIGNYIGPHLELYTEKVTGTTSACLGLIQGKDCYIPNSVLSEDIRSIVPKPPGKIYSIFKKDINSPLYTQLTYKAKNITITKKCLPEELLDEIDPSLFEN
;
A
#
# COMPACT_ATOMS: atom_id res chain seq x y z
N MET A 1 -13.96 18.74 -5.43
CA MET A 1 -13.70 17.83 -6.58
C MET A 1 -15.04 17.42 -7.18
N THR A 2 -15.18 17.34 -8.51
CA THR A 2 -16.42 16.82 -9.13
C THR A 2 -16.39 15.30 -9.24
N LYS A 3 -17.56 14.64 -9.36
CA LYS A 3 -17.61 13.19 -9.58
C LYS A 3 -16.96 12.77 -10.90
N LYS A 4 -17.07 13.58 -11.96
CA LYS A 4 -16.35 13.35 -13.22
C LYS A 4 -14.83 13.34 -13.03
N GLN A 5 -14.29 14.29 -12.27
CA GLN A 5 -12.86 14.32 -11.91
C GLN A 5 -12.47 13.09 -11.10
N ALA A 6 -13.29 12.70 -10.12
CA ALA A 6 -13.06 11.49 -9.32
C ALA A 6 -13.04 10.23 -10.19
N ILE A 7 -14.00 10.06 -11.12
CA ILE A 7 -14.03 8.92 -12.05
C ILE A 7 -12.76 8.84 -12.88
N ALA A 8 -12.28 9.98 -13.40
CA ALA A 8 -11.02 10.02 -14.15
C ALA A 8 -9.82 9.55 -13.31
N ILE A 9 -9.71 10.04 -12.07
CA ILE A 9 -8.65 9.63 -11.13
C ILE A 9 -8.76 8.14 -10.80
N ILE A 10 -9.96 7.67 -10.42
CA ILE A 10 -10.24 6.28 -10.05
C ILE A 10 -9.93 5.34 -11.21
N THR A 11 -10.37 5.67 -12.43
CA THR A 11 -10.14 4.86 -13.63
C THR A 11 -8.65 4.76 -13.96
N LYS A 12 -7.93 5.89 -13.89
CA LYS A 12 -6.46 5.90 -14.06
C LYS A 12 -5.77 5.04 -13.00
N CYS A 13 -6.12 5.24 -11.74
CA CYS A 13 -5.50 4.52 -10.63
C CYS A 13 -5.87 3.03 -10.64
N ALA A 14 -7.05 2.64 -11.12
CA ALA A 14 -7.42 1.22 -11.25
C ALA A 14 -6.49 0.50 -12.23
N LYS A 15 -6.14 1.13 -13.36
CA LYS A 15 -5.18 0.58 -14.32
C LYS A 15 -3.77 0.47 -13.73
N GLN A 16 -3.35 1.49 -12.97
CA GLN A 16 -2.07 1.45 -12.27
C GLN A 16 -2.05 0.37 -11.17
N TYR A 17 -3.16 0.20 -10.46
CA TYR A 17 -3.33 -0.83 -9.45
C TYR A 17 -3.17 -2.22 -10.07
N GLN A 18 -3.88 -2.49 -11.17
CA GLN A 18 -3.76 -3.73 -11.93
C GLN A 18 -2.31 -4.02 -12.34
N GLN A 19 -1.62 -2.99 -12.83
CA GLN A 19 -0.28 -3.16 -13.37
C GLN A 19 0.79 -3.40 -12.30
N TYR A 20 0.71 -2.70 -11.16
CA TYR A 20 1.82 -2.63 -10.22
C TYR A 20 1.62 -3.41 -8.93
N LEU A 21 0.38 -3.55 -8.47
CA LEU A 21 0.06 -4.02 -7.12
C LEU A 21 -0.91 -5.20 -7.09
N GLU A 22 -1.94 -5.22 -7.93
CA GLU A 22 -2.92 -6.30 -7.93
C GLU A 22 -2.26 -7.67 -8.08
N HIS A 23 -2.70 -8.63 -7.28
CA HIS A 23 -2.19 -10.01 -7.28
C HIS A 23 -0.71 -10.15 -6.90
N ASN A 24 -0.13 -9.11 -6.29
CA ASN A 24 1.23 -9.14 -5.77
C ASN A 24 1.27 -9.17 -4.23
N GLN A 25 2.29 -9.86 -3.71
CA GLN A 25 2.76 -9.76 -2.34
C GLN A 25 4.00 -8.87 -2.31
N VAL A 26 4.00 -7.85 -1.46
CA VAL A 26 5.09 -6.91 -1.28
C VAL A 26 5.61 -7.04 0.15
N VAL A 27 6.92 -7.15 0.32
CA VAL A 27 7.55 -7.09 1.64
C VAL A 27 8.37 -5.81 1.78
N PHE A 28 8.05 -5.02 2.80
CA PHE A 28 8.82 -3.85 3.19
C PHE A 28 9.80 -4.27 4.26
N VAL A 29 11.10 -4.18 3.97
CA VAL A 29 12.16 -4.49 4.94
C VAL A 29 12.73 -3.19 5.47
N TYR A 30 12.75 -3.06 6.79
CA TYR A 30 13.04 -1.80 7.47
C TYR A 30 13.88 -2.00 8.72
N ARG A 31 14.51 -0.92 9.18
CA ARG A 31 15.18 -0.86 10.47
C ARG A 31 14.31 -0.12 11.48
N ASP A 32 14.17 -0.68 12.67
CA ASP A 32 13.53 -0.02 13.80
C ASP A 32 14.45 1.06 14.43
N GLU A 33 13.98 1.66 15.53
CA GLU A 33 14.73 2.63 16.31
C GLU A 33 16.02 2.08 16.95
N TYR A 34 16.11 0.77 17.15
CA TYR A 34 17.28 0.06 17.69
C TYR A 34 18.19 -0.50 16.59
N ASN A 35 17.91 -0.15 15.32
CA ASN A 35 18.65 -0.61 14.15
C ASN A 35 18.56 -2.14 13.92
N HIS A 36 17.53 -2.79 14.46
CA HIS A 36 17.18 -4.17 14.12
C HIS A 36 16.39 -4.22 12.81
N SER A 37 16.70 -5.22 11.98
CA SER A 37 15.98 -5.46 10.74
C SER A 37 14.67 -6.18 11.03
N HIS A 38 13.57 -5.62 10.51
CA HIS A 38 12.23 -6.19 10.55
C HIS A 38 11.64 -6.18 9.15
N HIS A 39 10.54 -6.91 8.96
CA HIS A 39 9.82 -6.91 7.71
C HIS A 39 8.31 -6.85 7.91
N THR A 40 7.60 -6.36 6.89
CA THR A 40 6.13 -6.35 6.85
C THR A 40 5.67 -6.85 5.50
N VAL A 41 4.98 -7.99 5.48
CA VAL A 41 4.40 -8.60 4.28
C VAL A 41 2.99 -8.07 4.05
N VAL A 42 2.72 -7.58 2.83
CA VAL A 42 1.42 -7.03 2.42
C VAL A 42 0.93 -7.74 1.16
N LYS A 43 -0.32 -8.21 1.15
CA LYS A 43 -0.98 -8.78 -0.04
C LYS A 43 -1.98 -7.80 -0.62
N PHE A 44 -1.91 -7.60 -1.94
CA PHE A 44 -2.79 -6.68 -2.67
C PHE A 44 -3.80 -7.46 -3.51
N HIS A 45 -5.06 -7.42 -3.11
CA HIS A 45 -6.18 -8.05 -3.80
C HIS A 45 -7.09 -7.03 -4.47
N SER A 46 -7.77 -7.44 -5.53
CA SER A 46 -8.72 -6.62 -6.31
C SER A 46 -9.74 -5.87 -5.43
N HIS A 47 -10.25 -6.52 -4.37
CA HIS A 47 -11.23 -5.93 -3.48
C HIS A 47 -10.68 -4.80 -2.58
N ASN A 48 -9.35 -4.69 -2.40
CA ASN A 48 -8.75 -3.62 -1.61
C ASN A 48 -8.91 -2.26 -2.29
N PHE A 49 -8.96 -2.21 -3.63
CA PHE A 49 -8.96 -0.97 -4.39
C PHE A 49 -10.09 0.00 -4.00
N LEU A 50 -11.29 -0.52 -3.75
CA LEU A 50 -12.43 0.31 -3.33
C LEU A 50 -12.09 1.14 -2.07
N HIS A 51 -11.42 0.52 -1.08
CA HIS A 51 -11.07 1.20 0.17
C HIS A 51 -10.09 2.35 -0.02
N PHE A 52 -9.26 2.30 -1.05
CA PHE A 52 -8.29 3.34 -1.38
C PHE A 52 -8.95 4.59 -1.96
N THR A 53 -10.07 4.41 -2.66
CA THR A 53 -10.80 5.54 -3.27
C THR A 53 -11.57 6.38 -2.26
N GLY A 54 -12.00 5.78 -1.15
CA GLY A 54 -12.82 6.45 -0.15
C GLY A 54 -14.24 6.78 -0.60
N VAL A 55 -14.68 6.35 -1.79
CA VAL A 55 -16.09 6.52 -2.21
C VAL A 55 -16.97 5.47 -1.56
N VAL A 56 -18.26 5.76 -1.48
CA VAL A 56 -19.28 4.81 -1.02
C VAL A 56 -20.03 4.30 -2.26
N PRO A 57 -19.87 3.02 -2.66
CA PRO A 57 -20.58 2.48 -3.81
C PRO A 57 -22.08 2.40 -3.50
N ARG A 58 -22.93 2.55 -4.52
CA ARG A 58 -24.38 2.31 -4.36
C ARG A 58 -24.67 0.84 -4.11
N THR A 59 -25.82 0.58 -3.49
CA THR A 59 -26.35 -0.76 -3.24
C THR A 59 -26.29 -1.64 -4.48
N GLY A 60 -25.75 -2.86 -4.33
CA GLY A 60 -25.59 -3.83 -5.41
C GLY A 60 -24.20 -3.85 -6.06
N LEU A 61 -23.37 -2.82 -5.85
CA LEU A 61 -22.00 -2.76 -6.38
C LEU A 61 -20.98 -3.11 -5.29
N ASN A 62 -20.56 -4.38 -5.23
CA ASN A 62 -19.52 -4.82 -4.30
C ASN A 62 -18.11 -4.32 -4.73
N ALA A 63 -17.10 -4.50 -3.88
CA ALA A 63 -15.74 -4.01 -4.12
C ALA A 63 -15.11 -4.52 -5.42
N ASN A 64 -15.28 -5.81 -5.73
CA ASN A 64 -14.77 -6.40 -6.97
C ASN A 64 -15.52 -5.88 -8.20
N GLY A 65 -16.84 -5.71 -8.10
CA GLY A 65 -17.66 -5.12 -9.15
C GLY A 65 -17.27 -3.67 -9.42
N PHE A 66 -17.08 -2.88 -8.37
CA PHE A 66 -16.60 -1.50 -8.46
C PHE A 66 -15.23 -1.42 -9.15
N TYR A 67 -14.27 -2.24 -8.71
CA TYR A 67 -12.93 -2.25 -9.30
C TYR A 67 -12.95 -2.66 -10.78
N ARG A 68 -13.72 -3.70 -11.14
CA ARG A 68 -13.91 -4.10 -12.55
C ARG A 68 -14.55 -2.99 -13.38
N ALA A 69 -15.55 -2.28 -12.84
CA ALA A 69 -16.16 -1.16 -13.54
C ALA A 69 -15.15 -0.02 -13.75
N ALA A 70 -14.35 0.31 -12.73
CA ALA A 70 -13.29 1.31 -12.82
C ALA A 70 -12.25 0.95 -13.90
N LEU A 71 -11.77 -0.30 -13.87
CA LEU A 71 -10.75 -0.78 -14.79
C LEU A 71 -11.19 -0.72 -16.25
N ASN A 72 -12.46 -1.05 -16.51
CA ASN A 72 -13.04 -1.07 -17.84
C ASN A 72 -13.61 0.30 -18.28
N SER A 73 -13.35 1.37 -17.52
CA SER A 73 -13.90 2.72 -17.76
C SER A 73 -15.44 2.75 -17.84
N ARG A 74 -16.12 1.94 -17.01
CA ARG A 74 -17.59 1.80 -16.96
C ARG A 74 -18.23 2.43 -15.72
N LEU A 75 -17.47 3.15 -14.91
CA LEU A 75 -18.03 3.90 -13.78
C LEU A 75 -18.78 5.15 -14.25
N SER A 76 -19.95 5.36 -13.67
CA SER A 76 -20.78 6.54 -13.81
C SER A 76 -20.87 7.32 -12.50
N GLU A 77 -21.30 8.59 -12.58
CA GLU A 77 -21.51 9.43 -11.39
C GLU A 77 -22.61 8.89 -10.45
N ASN A 78 -23.46 8.01 -10.97
CA ASN A 78 -24.52 7.38 -10.20
C ASN A 78 -24.03 6.15 -9.42
N ASP A 79 -22.86 5.58 -9.72
CA ASP A 79 -22.44 4.32 -9.10
C ASP A 79 -21.91 4.47 -7.67
N PHE A 80 -21.63 5.71 -7.24
CA PHE A 80 -21.11 5.99 -5.90
C PHE A 80 -21.48 7.39 -5.40
N SER A 81 -21.26 7.62 -4.11
CA SER A 81 -21.28 8.92 -3.45
C SER A 81 -19.94 9.22 -2.77
N PHE A 82 -19.68 10.50 -2.52
CA PHE A 82 -18.59 10.90 -1.64
C PHE A 82 -19.03 10.78 -0.18
N LYS A 83 -18.06 10.56 0.72
CA LYS A 83 -18.32 10.62 2.16
C LYS A 83 -18.54 12.07 2.59
N ASN A 84 -19.42 12.27 3.56
CA ASN A 84 -19.76 13.61 4.06
C ASN A 84 -18.62 14.29 4.84
N ASN A 85 -17.58 13.54 5.23
CA ASN A 85 -16.45 14.02 6.02
C ASN A 85 -15.20 14.42 5.19
N HIS A 86 -15.37 14.64 3.88
CA HIS A 86 -14.31 15.06 2.93
C HIS A 86 -13.10 14.10 2.79
N THR A 87 -13.14 12.92 3.41
CA THR A 87 -12.05 11.95 3.33
C THR A 87 -11.90 11.33 1.94
N THR A 88 -12.96 11.34 1.13
CA THR A 88 -12.92 10.89 -0.26
C THR A 88 -11.95 11.75 -1.08
N GLU A 89 -12.06 13.08 -0.99
CA GLU A 89 -11.21 13.99 -1.75
C GLU A 89 -9.74 13.87 -1.33
N LEU A 90 -9.46 13.78 -0.03
CA LEU A 90 -8.10 13.60 0.49
C LEU A 90 -7.47 12.30 -0.03
N LYS A 91 -8.23 11.20 -0.03
CA LYS A 91 -7.76 9.91 -0.58
C LYS A 91 -7.46 10.02 -2.07
N LEU A 92 -8.36 10.62 -2.85
CA LEU A 92 -8.21 10.76 -4.30
C LEU A 92 -7.04 11.67 -4.69
N GLN A 93 -6.70 12.68 -3.89
CA GLN A 93 -5.54 13.54 -4.11
C GLN A 93 -4.21 12.78 -4.12
N VAL A 94 -4.06 11.77 -3.26
CA VAL A 94 -2.82 11.00 -3.10
C VAL A 94 -2.87 9.60 -3.70
N LEU A 95 -4.03 9.18 -4.23
CA LEU A 95 -4.25 7.82 -4.71
C LEU A 95 -3.21 7.39 -5.75
N SER A 96 -2.86 8.27 -6.70
CA SER A 96 -1.85 7.97 -7.72
C SER A 96 -0.46 7.72 -7.14
N THR A 97 -0.11 8.32 -6.00
CA THR A 97 1.15 8.08 -5.31
C THR A 97 1.17 6.69 -4.67
N ILE A 98 0.04 6.27 -4.10
CA ILE A 98 -0.12 4.95 -3.48
C ILE A 98 -0.03 3.81 -4.49
N MET A 99 -0.42 4.03 -5.75
CA MET A 99 -0.30 3.00 -6.80
C MET A 99 1.16 2.59 -7.10
N SER A 100 2.15 3.31 -6.57
CA SER A 100 3.57 2.98 -6.67
C SER A 100 4.23 2.79 -5.31
N ILE A 101 3.45 2.42 -4.28
CA ILE A 101 3.94 2.27 -2.91
C ILE A 101 5.08 1.24 -2.80
N ASP A 102 5.05 0.21 -3.64
CA ASP A 102 6.06 -0.85 -3.77
C ASP A 102 7.45 -0.35 -4.20
N THR A 103 7.55 0.87 -4.74
CA THR A 103 8.83 1.50 -5.10
C THR A 103 9.09 2.81 -4.33
N LYS A 104 8.02 3.44 -3.83
CA LYS A 104 8.06 4.80 -3.24
C LYS A 104 8.06 4.82 -1.71
N ALA A 105 7.60 3.78 -1.03
CA ALA A 105 7.59 3.76 0.43
C ALA A 105 9.01 3.93 1.00
N ARG A 106 9.15 4.74 2.05
CA ARG A 106 10.43 5.00 2.74
C ARG A 106 10.35 4.77 4.24
N MET A 107 9.17 4.84 4.80
CA MET A 107 8.95 4.71 6.24
C MET A 107 7.79 3.75 6.50
N ILE A 108 7.81 3.15 7.68
CA ILE A 108 6.77 2.27 8.19
C ILE A 108 6.72 2.34 9.71
N GLY A 109 5.54 2.21 10.30
CA GLY A 109 5.37 2.24 11.74
C GLY A 109 3.95 1.92 12.17
N ASN A 110 3.78 1.59 13.45
CA ASN A 110 2.45 1.39 14.03
C ASN A 110 1.68 2.71 13.99
N TYR A 111 0.41 2.65 13.63
CA TYR A 111 -0.43 3.84 13.52
C TYR A 111 -0.77 4.37 14.92
N ILE A 112 -0.47 5.64 15.17
CA ILE A 112 -0.83 6.37 16.40
C ILE A 112 -1.58 7.68 16.07
N GLY A 113 -2.14 7.77 14.86
CA GLY A 113 -2.81 8.99 14.42
C GLY A 113 -4.13 9.24 15.17
N PRO A 114 -4.67 10.47 15.07
CA PRO A 114 -5.78 10.93 15.91
C PRO A 114 -7.16 10.43 15.45
N HIS A 115 -7.26 9.74 14.31
CA HIS A 115 -8.53 9.39 13.69
C HIS A 115 -9.15 8.15 14.35
N LEU A 116 -9.93 8.34 15.42
CA LEU A 116 -10.57 7.25 16.20
C LEU A 116 -11.46 6.31 15.36
N GLU A 117 -12.05 6.81 14.27
CA GLU A 117 -12.88 6.01 13.36
C GLU A 117 -12.06 5.20 12.34
N LEU A 118 -10.77 5.48 12.21
CA LEU A 118 -9.90 4.78 11.28
C LEU A 118 -9.35 3.51 11.94
N TYR A 119 -9.94 2.37 11.58
CA TYR A 119 -9.39 1.07 11.95
C TYR A 119 -8.18 0.74 11.08
N THR A 120 -6.98 1.17 11.49
CA THR A 120 -5.67 0.89 10.87
C THR A 120 -4.65 0.61 11.96
N GLU A 121 -3.82 -0.42 11.79
CA GLU A 121 -2.85 -0.84 12.82
C GLU A 121 -1.42 -0.39 12.50
N LYS A 122 -1.06 -0.40 11.21
CA LYS A 122 0.27 -0.01 10.73
C LYS A 122 0.12 0.87 9.49
N VAL A 123 1.07 1.77 9.26
CA VAL A 123 1.13 2.58 8.04
C VAL A 123 2.51 2.46 7.41
N THR A 124 2.54 2.43 6.07
CA THR A 124 3.77 2.57 5.28
C THR A 124 3.60 3.67 4.24
N GLY A 125 4.66 4.42 3.95
CA GLY A 125 4.53 5.56 3.06
C GLY A 125 5.72 6.50 3.06
N THR A 126 5.39 7.76 2.76
CA THR A 126 6.31 8.89 2.68
C THR A 126 5.77 10.05 3.52
N THR A 127 6.35 11.23 3.38
CA THR A 127 5.83 12.46 3.98
C THR A 127 4.60 13.03 3.26
N SER A 128 4.18 12.44 2.13
CA SER A 128 3.07 12.95 1.31
C SER A 128 1.85 12.05 1.29
N ALA A 129 2.03 10.74 1.48
CA ALA A 129 0.95 9.77 1.40
C ALA A 129 1.32 8.50 2.16
N CYS A 130 0.32 7.91 2.82
CA CYS A 130 0.46 6.65 3.55
C CYS A 130 -0.58 5.62 3.11
N LEU A 131 -0.17 4.37 3.10
CA LEU A 131 -1.01 3.19 2.99
C LEU A 131 -1.27 2.64 4.39
N GLY A 132 -2.54 2.56 4.77
CA GLY A 132 -2.97 1.89 5.99
C GLY A 132 -3.02 0.38 5.81
N LEU A 133 -2.62 -0.33 6.86
CA LEU A 133 -2.52 -1.78 6.93
C LEU A 133 -3.21 -2.30 8.21
N ILE A 134 -3.90 -3.43 8.07
CA ILE A 134 -4.44 -4.22 9.19
C ILE A 134 -3.85 -5.63 9.16
N GLN A 135 -3.59 -6.21 10.32
CA GLN A 135 -3.08 -7.57 10.44
C GLN A 135 -4.16 -8.57 10.01
N GLY A 136 -3.86 -9.35 8.96
CA GLY A 136 -4.60 -10.56 8.63
C GLY A 136 -4.00 -11.78 9.33
N LYS A 137 -4.43 -12.98 8.92
CA LYS A 137 -3.95 -14.24 9.52
C LYS A 137 -2.43 -14.40 9.41
N ASP A 138 -1.90 -14.22 8.19
CA ASP A 138 -0.49 -14.51 7.88
C ASP A 138 0.27 -13.29 7.31
N CYS A 139 -0.45 -12.21 6.97
CA CYS A 139 0.13 -11.02 6.37
C CYS A 139 -0.76 -9.79 6.63
N TYR A 140 -0.23 -8.60 6.39
CA TYR A 140 -1.02 -7.38 6.42
C TYR A 140 -1.87 -7.22 5.15
N ILE A 141 -3.05 -6.64 5.33
CA ILE A 141 -4.00 -6.31 4.27
C ILE A 141 -4.13 -4.79 4.19
N PRO A 142 -4.00 -4.19 3.00
CA PRO A 142 -4.16 -2.77 2.85
C PRO A 142 -5.64 -2.37 2.95
N ASN A 143 -5.95 -1.47 3.87
CA ASN A 143 -7.34 -1.11 4.22
C ASN A 143 -7.66 0.37 4.03
N SER A 144 -6.66 1.25 3.87
CA SER A 144 -6.90 2.68 3.73
C SER A 144 -5.76 3.42 3.04
N VAL A 145 -6.04 4.66 2.64
CA VAL A 145 -5.07 5.63 2.12
C VAL A 145 -5.20 6.90 2.94
N LEU A 146 -4.07 7.50 3.32
CA LEU A 146 -4.04 8.71 4.13
C LEU A 146 -3.17 9.76 3.41
N SER A 147 -3.72 10.97 3.28
CA SER A 147 -2.98 12.14 2.79
C SER A 147 -2.27 12.83 3.96
N GLU A 148 -1.37 12.10 4.61
CA GLU A 148 -0.69 12.53 5.83
C GLU A 148 0.81 12.26 5.74
N ASP A 149 1.58 13.08 6.48
CA ASP A 149 3.00 12.83 6.71
C ASP A 149 3.15 11.70 7.72
N ILE A 150 3.74 10.58 7.30
CA ILE A 150 3.94 9.41 8.17
C ILE A 150 4.63 9.74 9.50
N ARG A 151 5.54 10.73 9.53
CA ARG A 151 6.30 11.14 10.73
C ARG A 151 5.42 11.74 11.83
N SER A 152 4.19 12.13 11.47
CA SER A 152 3.20 12.71 12.39
C SER A 152 2.20 11.68 12.91
N ILE A 153 2.16 10.48 12.34
CA ILE A 153 1.13 9.45 12.63
C ILE A 153 1.72 8.09 13.03
N VAL A 154 3.03 8.03 13.29
CA VAL A 154 3.76 6.86 13.82
C VAL A 154 4.70 7.27 14.96
N PRO A 155 5.09 6.33 15.86
CA PRO A 155 6.12 6.58 16.86
C PRO A 155 7.44 7.08 16.24
N LYS A 156 8.17 7.90 17.01
CA LYS A 156 9.45 8.45 16.56
C LYS A 156 10.61 7.66 17.19
N PRO A 157 11.64 7.30 16.40
CA PRO A 157 11.74 7.47 14.95
C PRO A 157 10.88 6.44 14.17
N PRO A 158 10.38 6.80 12.98
CA PRO A 158 9.71 5.82 12.11
C PRO A 158 10.71 4.75 11.65
N GLY A 159 10.22 3.53 11.44
CA GLY A 159 10.98 2.46 10.82
C GLY A 159 11.44 2.86 9.42
N LYS A 160 12.74 2.74 9.13
CA LYS A 160 13.33 3.18 7.86
C LYS A 160 13.43 2.01 6.88
N ILE A 161 12.63 2.05 5.82
CA ILE A 161 12.65 1.02 4.77
C ILE A 161 13.97 1.13 4.01
N TYR A 162 14.69 0.02 3.86
CA TYR A 162 15.93 -0.05 3.10
C TYR A 162 15.87 -1.00 1.90
N SER A 163 14.93 -1.92 1.87
CA SER A 163 14.61 -2.71 0.68
C SER A 163 13.13 -3.04 0.59
N ILE A 164 12.63 -3.16 -0.64
CA ILE A 164 11.28 -3.67 -0.91
C ILE A 164 11.40 -4.78 -1.93
N PHE A 165 10.82 -5.94 -1.62
CA PHE A 165 10.73 -7.06 -2.56
C PHE A 165 9.29 -7.32 -2.96
N LYS A 166 9.09 -7.83 -4.18
CA LYS A 166 7.77 -8.13 -4.74
C LYS A 166 7.75 -9.50 -5.43
N LYS A 167 6.62 -10.20 -5.27
CA LYS A 167 6.26 -11.43 -6.01
C LYS A 167 4.78 -11.46 -6.34
N ASP A 168 4.42 -12.29 -7.31
CA ASP A 168 3.05 -12.78 -7.44
C ASP A 168 2.63 -13.51 -6.16
N ILE A 169 1.37 -13.39 -5.74
CA ILE A 169 0.88 -14.01 -4.49
C ILE A 169 1.02 -15.54 -4.49
N ASN A 170 0.99 -16.19 -5.67
CA ASN A 170 1.13 -17.64 -5.78
C ASN A 170 2.58 -18.09 -6.00
N SER A 171 3.51 -17.14 -6.21
CA SER A 171 4.91 -17.47 -6.39
C SER A 171 5.56 -17.86 -5.05
N PRO A 172 6.41 -18.89 -5.04
CA PRO A 172 7.13 -19.28 -3.82
C PRO A 172 8.14 -18.21 -3.41
N LEU A 173 8.84 -17.61 -4.38
CA LEU A 173 9.96 -16.70 -4.14
C LEU A 173 9.67 -15.25 -4.56
N TYR A 174 10.26 -14.31 -3.82
CA TYR A 174 10.44 -12.92 -4.18
C TYR A 174 11.49 -12.80 -5.28
N THR A 175 11.04 -12.44 -6.49
CA THR A 175 11.88 -12.35 -7.69
C THR A 175 12.16 -10.93 -8.15
N GLN A 176 11.62 -9.92 -7.46
CA GLN A 176 11.84 -8.51 -7.79
C GLN A 176 12.31 -7.72 -6.56
N LEU A 177 13.41 -6.99 -6.69
CA LEU A 177 13.84 -5.94 -5.75
C LEU A 177 13.37 -4.58 -6.30
N THR A 178 12.24 -4.08 -5.79
CA THR A 178 11.58 -2.87 -6.30
C THR A 178 12.11 -1.57 -5.67
N TYR A 179 12.82 -1.67 -4.56
CA TYR A 179 13.53 -0.57 -3.94
C TYR A 179 14.76 -1.06 -3.17
N LYS A 180 15.85 -0.28 -3.25
CA LYS A 180 17.05 -0.41 -2.43
C LYS A 180 17.52 0.98 -1.98
N ALA A 181 17.84 1.14 -0.70
CA ALA A 181 18.49 2.35 -0.20
C ALA A 181 19.92 2.48 -0.75
N LYS A 182 20.33 3.69 -1.14
CA LYS A 182 21.58 3.94 -1.91
C LYS A 182 22.85 3.36 -1.29
N ASN A 183 22.92 3.25 0.03
CA ASN A 183 24.14 2.87 0.76
C ASN A 183 23.96 1.53 1.51
N ILE A 184 23.05 0.68 1.06
CA ILE A 184 22.82 -0.64 1.66
C ILE A 184 23.07 -1.71 0.59
N THR A 185 23.98 -2.63 0.90
CA THR A 185 24.20 -3.85 0.13
C THR A 185 23.23 -4.91 0.62
N ILE A 186 22.46 -5.51 -0.30
CA ILE A 186 21.48 -6.54 0.03
C ILE A 186 22.17 -7.90 0.12
N THR A 187 22.69 -8.21 1.30
CA THR A 187 23.28 -9.52 1.62
C THR A 187 22.33 -10.32 2.51
N LYS A 188 22.52 -11.64 2.62
CA LYS A 188 21.72 -12.45 3.56
C LYS A 188 21.79 -11.92 5.00
N LYS A 189 22.95 -11.43 5.44
CA LYS A 189 23.16 -10.87 6.78
C LYS A 189 22.35 -9.60 7.06
N CYS A 190 21.92 -8.88 6.01
CA CYS A 190 21.19 -7.63 6.22
C CYS A 190 19.68 -7.85 6.35
N LEU A 191 19.15 -9.02 6.00
CA LEU A 191 17.70 -9.30 6.01
C LEU A 191 17.31 -10.12 7.25
N PRO A 192 16.04 -10.05 7.69
CA PRO A 192 15.50 -10.97 8.69
C PRO A 192 15.63 -12.43 8.23
N GLU A 193 15.95 -13.34 9.15
CA GLU A 193 16.21 -14.76 8.84
C GLU A 193 14.98 -15.43 8.20
N GLU A 194 13.77 -15.06 8.63
CA GLU A 194 12.53 -15.65 8.12
C GLU A 194 12.30 -15.37 6.63
N LEU A 195 12.92 -14.32 6.09
CA LEU A 195 12.75 -13.91 4.70
C LEU A 195 13.78 -14.56 3.76
N LEU A 196 14.85 -15.16 4.29
CA LEU A 196 15.98 -15.63 3.48
C LEU A 196 15.59 -16.76 2.53
N ASP A 197 14.72 -17.66 2.96
CA ASP A 197 14.25 -18.79 2.15
C ASP A 197 13.11 -18.39 1.20
N GLU A 198 12.56 -17.19 1.36
CA GLU A 198 11.52 -16.65 0.48
C GLU A 198 12.08 -15.74 -0.63
N ILE A 199 13.36 -15.38 -0.61
CA ILE A 199 13.98 -14.50 -1.62
C ILE A 199 14.75 -15.30 -2.65
N ASP A 200 14.55 -14.98 -3.94
CA ASP A 200 15.36 -15.54 -5.01
C ASP A 200 16.85 -15.20 -4.79
N PRO A 201 17.74 -16.21 -4.72
CA PRO A 201 19.15 -15.98 -4.42
C PRO A 201 19.86 -15.00 -5.36
N SER A 202 19.36 -14.84 -6.60
CA SER A 202 19.90 -13.89 -7.58
C SER A 202 19.70 -12.42 -7.20
N LEU A 203 18.83 -12.13 -6.22
CA LEU A 203 18.62 -10.78 -5.70
C LEU A 203 19.63 -10.38 -4.62
N PHE A 204 20.44 -11.32 -4.11
CA PHE A 204 21.50 -11.00 -3.16
C PHE A 204 22.75 -10.48 -3.87
N GLU A 205 23.33 -9.45 -3.28
CA GLU A 205 24.65 -8.93 -3.64
C GLU A 205 25.72 -9.70 -2.87
N ASN A 206 26.86 -9.95 -3.53
CA ASN A 206 28.03 -10.61 -2.95
C ASN A 206 28.78 -9.71 -1.96
#